data_AF-A0A940EY25-F1
#
_entry.id   AF-A0A940EY25-F1
#
_cell.length_a   1.000
_cell.length_b   1.000
_cell.length_c   1.000
_cell.angle_alpha   90.00
_cell.angle_beta   90.00
_cell.angle_gamma   90.00
#
_symmetry.space_group_name_H-M   'P 1'
#
loop_
_entity.id
_entity.type
_entity.pdbx_description
1 polymer ?
#
loop_
_entity_poly.entity_id
_entity_poly.type
_entity_poly.pdbx_seq_one_letter_code
_entity_poly.pdbx_strand_id
1 'polypeptide(L)'
;MKNRSQVIADLLDKPGHLIRRAHQMSVAIFESEASPFGITAPQHVVMTALFKNPGVDQVTLAGLVALDKVTTGSIVARLAGRGLLRREHSQVDGRARALYLTDEGALLLRGMQSAVRKSQRTLLLHLSGEERKVFVRLLRQVIGVEEELKGLNRPRKGARFATERPDEAAAARAAPRASRSRRQAG
;
A
#
# COMPACT_ATOMS: atom_id res chain seq x y z
N MET A 1 22.98 -18.78 -38.41
CA MET A 1 21.69 -18.40 -37.79
C MET A 1 21.54 -19.19 -36.49
N LYS A 2 21.28 -18.55 -35.34
CA LYS A 2 21.03 -19.29 -34.09
C LYS A 2 19.68 -20.01 -34.18
N ASN A 3 19.61 -21.27 -33.75
CA ASN A 3 18.35 -22.02 -33.66
C ASN A 3 17.41 -21.32 -32.65
N ARG A 4 16.09 -21.29 -32.92
CA ARG A 4 15.05 -20.66 -32.08
C ARG A 4 15.14 -21.12 -30.61
N SER A 5 15.43 -22.40 -30.37
CA SER A 5 15.61 -22.95 -29.02
C SER A 5 16.82 -22.34 -28.29
N GLN A 6 17.92 -22.08 -29.02
CA GLN A 6 19.13 -21.46 -28.46
C GLN A 6 18.91 -19.97 -28.13
N VAL A 7 18.12 -19.27 -28.95
CA VAL A 7 17.76 -17.86 -28.70
C VAL A 7 16.87 -17.74 -27.46
N ILE A 8 15.91 -18.65 -27.29
CA ILE A 8 15.05 -18.66 -26.09
C ILE A 8 15.87 -18.98 -24.84
N ALA A 9 16.76 -19.97 -24.88
CA ALA A 9 17.64 -20.31 -23.76
C ALA A 9 18.51 -19.10 -23.32
N ASP A 10 19.19 -18.44 -24.27
CA ASP A 10 20.03 -17.26 -23.98
C ASP A 10 19.21 -16.11 -23.36
N LEU A 11 17.95 -15.90 -23.76
CA LEU A 11 17.07 -14.89 -23.16
C LEU A 11 16.63 -15.25 -21.73
N LEU A 12 16.47 -16.54 -21.44
CA LEU A 12 16.09 -17.01 -20.10
C LEU A 12 17.23 -16.88 -19.08
N ASP A 13 18.47 -16.68 -19.53
CA ASP A 13 19.61 -16.40 -18.66
C ASP A 13 19.82 -14.90 -18.38
N LYS A 14 19.10 -13.99 -19.08
CA LYS A 14 19.28 -12.54 -18.90
C LYS A 14 18.40 -12.02 -17.76
N PRO A 15 18.98 -11.48 -16.67
CA PRO A 15 18.21 -11.01 -15.52
C PRO A 15 17.21 -9.90 -15.90
N GLY A 16 17.60 -8.95 -16.77
CA GLY A 16 16.69 -7.89 -17.22
C GLY A 16 15.48 -8.42 -18.00
N HIS A 17 15.65 -9.48 -18.78
CA HIS A 17 14.54 -10.11 -19.51
C HIS A 17 13.60 -10.84 -18.54
N LEU A 18 14.15 -11.59 -17.59
CA LEU A 18 13.38 -12.28 -16.54
C LEU A 18 12.60 -11.29 -15.68
N ILE A 19 13.22 -10.19 -15.23
CA ILE A 19 12.56 -9.13 -14.44
C ILE A 19 11.38 -8.54 -15.23
N ARG A 20 11.58 -8.18 -16.50
CA ARG A 20 10.51 -7.65 -17.34
C ARG A 20 9.34 -8.65 -17.48
N ARG A 21 9.63 -9.93 -17.71
CA ARG A 21 8.59 -10.98 -17.83
C ARG A 21 7.88 -11.22 -16.51
N ALA A 22 8.60 -11.28 -15.40
CA ALA A 22 8.04 -11.42 -14.07
C ALA A 22 7.13 -10.23 -13.71
N HIS A 23 7.54 -9.00 -14.08
CA HIS A 23 6.71 -7.81 -13.93
C HIS A 23 5.42 -7.91 -14.77
N GLN A 24 5.50 -8.30 -16.04
CA GLN A 24 4.33 -8.50 -16.89
C GLN A 24 3.36 -9.54 -16.31
N MET A 25 3.88 -10.67 -15.81
CA MET A 25 3.07 -11.68 -15.14
C MET A 25 2.43 -11.14 -13.86
N SER A 26 3.19 -10.42 -13.04
CA SER A 26 2.71 -9.80 -11.80
C SER A 26 1.54 -8.84 -12.06
N VAL A 27 1.66 -7.98 -13.07
CA VAL A 27 0.59 -7.05 -13.49
C VAL A 27 -0.66 -7.81 -13.94
N ALA A 28 -0.51 -8.77 -14.85
CA ALA A 28 -1.65 -9.52 -15.39
C ALA A 28 -2.39 -10.33 -14.30
N ILE A 29 -1.65 -10.98 -13.40
CA ILE A 29 -2.21 -11.71 -12.26
C ILE A 29 -2.95 -10.74 -11.32
N PHE A 30 -2.36 -9.59 -11.00
CA PHE A 30 -3.01 -8.60 -10.16
C PHE A 30 -4.30 -8.09 -10.80
N GLU A 31 -4.27 -7.71 -12.07
CA GLU A 31 -5.44 -7.19 -12.80
C GLU A 31 -6.57 -8.21 -12.86
N SER A 32 -6.26 -9.49 -13.10
CA SER A 32 -7.26 -10.55 -13.08
C SER A 32 -7.96 -10.69 -11.73
N GLU A 33 -7.23 -10.58 -10.63
CA GLU A 33 -7.80 -10.71 -9.28
C GLU A 33 -8.48 -9.42 -8.80
N ALA A 34 -7.99 -8.26 -9.23
CA ALA A 34 -8.45 -6.94 -8.80
C ALA A 34 -9.55 -6.35 -9.70
N SER A 35 -9.85 -6.98 -10.85
CA SER A 35 -10.90 -6.55 -11.78
C SER A 35 -12.25 -6.21 -11.11
N PRO A 36 -12.77 -7.00 -10.14
CA PRO A 36 -14.02 -6.68 -9.45
C PRO A 36 -14.02 -5.34 -8.69
N PHE A 37 -12.84 -4.81 -8.35
CA PHE A 37 -12.70 -3.56 -7.61
C PHE A 37 -12.43 -2.35 -8.53
N GLY A 38 -12.12 -2.59 -9.80
CA GLY A 38 -11.74 -1.55 -10.75
C GLY A 38 -10.50 -0.76 -10.28
N ILE A 39 -9.57 -1.41 -9.60
CA ILE A 39 -8.33 -0.79 -9.09
C ILE A 39 -7.12 -1.44 -9.77
N THR A 40 -6.23 -0.61 -10.30
CA THR A 40 -4.96 -1.06 -10.90
C THR A 40 -3.87 -1.26 -9.84
N ALA A 41 -2.81 -1.99 -10.17
CA ALA A 41 -1.71 -2.24 -9.22
C ALA A 41 -1.08 -0.93 -8.67
N PRO A 42 -0.76 0.09 -9.50
CA PRO A 42 -0.25 1.37 -9.00
C PRO A 42 -1.25 2.11 -8.11
N GLN A 43 -2.54 2.08 -8.43
CA GLN A 43 -3.60 2.68 -7.59
C GLN A 43 -3.68 2.00 -6.23
N HIS A 44 -3.63 0.66 -6.19
CA HIS A 44 -3.64 -0.11 -4.95
C HIS A 44 -2.42 0.22 -4.06
N VAL A 45 -1.22 0.33 -4.65
CA VAL A 45 -0.01 0.68 -3.89
C VAL A 45 -0.11 2.10 -3.33
N VAL A 46 -0.62 3.06 -4.12
CA VAL A 46 -0.89 4.44 -3.65
C VAL A 46 -1.89 4.45 -2.49
N MET A 47 -3.01 3.75 -2.61
CA MET A 47 -4.00 3.66 -1.52
C MET A 47 -3.43 3.00 -0.28
N THR A 48 -2.64 1.93 -0.43
CA THR A 48 -2.00 1.22 0.69
C THR A 48 -0.98 2.10 1.41
N ALA A 49 -0.14 2.81 0.68
CA ALA A 49 0.85 3.72 1.24
C ALA A 49 0.16 4.85 2.00
N LEU A 50 -0.91 5.40 1.44
CA LEU A 50 -1.67 6.49 2.07
C LEU A 50 -2.44 6.03 3.30
N PHE A 51 -3.03 4.84 3.28
CA PHE A 51 -3.69 4.26 4.46
C PHE A 51 -2.74 4.14 5.66
N LYS A 52 -1.47 3.81 5.40
CA LYS A 52 -0.43 3.69 6.43
C LYS A 52 0.20 5.03 6.83
N ASN A 53 0.10 6.04 5.98
CA ASN A 53 0.72 7.36 6.17
C ASN A 53 -0.30 8.46 5.86
N PRO A 54 -1.40 8.58 6.63
CA PRO A 54 -2.41 9.60 6.39
C PRO A 54 -1.81 11.01 6.57
N GLY A 55 -2.23 11.95 5.73
CA GLY A 55 -1.82 13.35 5.81
C GLY A 55 -0.50 13.69 5.10
N VAL A 56 0.17 12.72 4.46
CA VAL A 56 1.36 13.01 3.64
C VAL A 56 0.98 13.81 2.39
N ASP A 57 1.91 14.64 1.93
CA ASP A 57 1.78 15.31 0.63
C ASP A 57 2.06 14.35 -0.54
N GLN A 58 1.79 14.81 -1.76
CA GLN A 58 1.99 14.04 -2.99
C GLN A 58 3.46 13.69 -3.27
N VAL A 59 4.42 14.53 -2.84
CA VAL A 59 5.85 14.30 -3.07
C VAL A 59 6.34 13.15 -2.20
N THR A 60 5.97 13.21 -0.92
CA THR A 60 6.24 12.17 0.06
C THR A 60 5.57 10.87 -0.36
N LEU A 61 4.31 10.92 -0.80
CA LEU A 61 3.60 9.75 -1.30
C LEU A 61 4.28 9.12 -2.52
N ALA A 62 4.73 9.94 -3.49
CA ALA A 62 5.44 9.46 -4.67
C ALA A 62 6.74 8.71 -4.31
N GLY A 63 7.50 9.26 -3.35
CA GLY A 63 8.70 8.61 -2.81
C GLY A 63 8.40 7.27 -2.14
N LEU A 64 7.34 7.18 -1.34
CA LEU A 64 6.93 5.94 -0.65
C LEU A 64 6.55 4.80 -1.61
N VAL A 65 6.08 5.12 -2.81
CA VAL A 65 5.61 4.13 -3.78
C VAL A 65 6.55 3.95 -4.98
N ALA A 66 7.73 4.59 -4.93
CA ALA A 66 8.72 4.59 -6.02
C ALA A 66 8.11 4.97 -7.39
N LEU A 67 7.22 5.96 -7.41
CA LEU A 67 6.66 6.53 -8.63
C LEU A 67 7.12 7.98 -8.82
N ASP A 68 7.15 8.44 -10.07
CA ASP A 68 7.40 9.85 -10.34
C ASP A 68 6.20 10.71 -9.92
N LYS A 69 6.45 12.03 -9.77
CA LYS A 69 5.45 13.00 -9.29
C LYS A 69 4.27 13.14 -10.25
N VAL A 70 4.48 13.02 -11.56
CA VAL A 70 3.45 13.21 -12.58
C VAL A 70 2.49 12.01 -12.56
N THR A 71 3.04 10.80 -12.58
CA THR A 71 2.27 9.56 -12.47
C THR A 71 1.50 9.52 -11.16
N THR A 72 2.14 9.83 -10.04
CA THR A 72 1.48 9.88 -8.72
C THR A 72 0.35 10.90 -8.71
N GLY A 73 0.57 12.10 -9.24
CA GLY A 73 -0.47 13.14 -9.32
C GLY A 73 -1.67 12.70 -10.16
N SER A 74 -1.41 12.05 -11.29
CA SER A 74 -2.44 11.49 -12.17
C SER A 74 -3.26 10.39 -11.48
N ILE A 75 -2.61 9.50 -10.71
CA ILE A 75 -3.28 8.47 -9.92
C ILE A 75 -4.14 9.10 -8.81
N VAL A 76 -3.58 10.03 -8.04
CA VAL A 76 -4.28 10.72 -6.95
C VAL A 76 -5.50 11.47 -7.50
N ALA A 77 -5.38 12.15 -8.64
CA ALA A 77 -6.49 12.85 -9.27
C ALA A 77 -7.64 11.89 -9.67
N ARG A 78 -7.32 10.75 -10.29
CA ARG A 78 -8.33 9.75 -10.66
C ARG A 78 -9.01 9.13 -9.43
N LEU A 79 -8.25 8.80 -8.39
CA LEU A 79 -8.82 8.22 -7.17
C LEU A 79 -9.67 9.23 -6.39
N ALA A 80 -9.26 10.50 -6.35
CA ALA A 80 -10.05 11.57 -5.76
C ALA A 80 -11.34 11.83 -6.56
N GLY A 81 -11.28 11.81 -7.89
CA GLY A 81 -12.46 11.90 -8.76
C GLY A 81 -13.45 10.75 -8.57
N ARG A 82 -12.99 9.60 -8.06
CA ARG A 82 -13.83 8.45 -7.65
C ARG A 82 -14.30 8.52 -6.19
N GLY A 83 -13.97 9.57 -5.45
CA GLY A 83 -14.31 9.70 -4.03
C GLY A 83 -13.55 8.73 -3.11
N LEU A 84 -12.44 8.13 -3.56
CA LEU A 84 -11.63 7.19 -2.75
C LEU A 84 -10.50 7.90 -1.97
N LEU A 85 -10.21 9.14 -2.35
CA LEU A 85 -9.23 10.00 -1.70
C LEU A 85 -9.81 11.40 -1.55
N ARG A 86 -9.33 12.11 -0.52
CA ARG A 86 -9.56 13.55 -0.36
C ARG A 86 -8.24 14.30 -0.17
N ARG A 87 -8.28 15.58 -0.54
CA ARG A 87 -7.17 16.52 -0.37
C ARG A 87 -7.59 17.59 0.62
N GLU A 88 -6.76 17.87 1.60
CA GLU A 88 -6.98 18.91 2.59
C GLU A 88 -5.82 19.91 2.58
N HIS A 89 -6.07 21.14 3.01
CA HIS A 89 -4.99 22.09 3.25
C HIS A 89 -4.13 21.59 4.41
N SER A 90 -2.81 21.52 4.22
CA SER A 90 -1.93 21.17 5.32
C SER A 90 -1.95 22.28 6.38
N GLN A 91 -2.12 21.86 7.63
CA GLN A 91 -2.09 22.75 8.80
C GLN A 91 -0.66 23.19 9.15
N VAL A 92 0.36 22.55 8.56
CA VAL A 92 1.78 22.81 8.82
C VAL A 92 2.41 23.64 7.70
N ASP A 93 1.97 23.45 6.46
CA ASP A 93 2.40 24.21 5.30
C ASP A 93 1.18 24.49 4.40
N GLY A 94 0.65 25.70 4.44
CA GLY A 94 -0.55 26.09 3.68
C GLY A 94 -0.42 25.95 2.16
N ARG A 95 0.79 25.75 1.62
CA ARG A 95 1.03 25.47 0.19
C ARG A 95 0.95 23.99 -0.15
N ALA A 96 1.15 23.10 0.83
CA ALA A 96 1.06 21.66 0.64
C ALA A 96 -0.37 21.16 0.84
N ARG A 97 -0.79 20.19 0.03
CA ARG A 97 -2.06 19.48 0.20
C ARG A 97 -1.81 18.13 0.84
N ALA A 98 -2.35 17.94 2.04
CA ALA A 98 -2.35 16.67 2.76
C ALA A 98 -3.35 15.72 2.09
N LEU A 99 -2.95 14.47 1.92
CA LEU A 99 -3.77 13.43 1.29
C LEU A 99 -4.33 12.48 2.34
N TYR A 100 -5.57 12.05 2.15
CA TYR A 100 -6.22 11.04 3.00
C TYR A 100 -7.05 10.09 2.15
N LEU A 101 -7.15 8.83 2.57
CA LEU A 101 -8.23 7.96 2.10
C LEU A 101 -9.55 8.45 2.70
N THR A 102 -10.62 8.38 1.92
CA THR A 102 -11.99 8.46 2.43
C THR A 102 -12.38 7.14 3.11
N ASP A 103 -13.54 7.14 3.78
CA ASP A 103 -14.05 5.92 4.40
C ASP A 103 -14.38 4.87 3.32
N GLU A 104 -14.91 5.30 2.17
CA GLU A 104 -15.13 4.46 1.00
C GLU A 104 -13.83 3.91 0.44
N GLY A 105 -12.78 4.74 0.36
CA GLY A 105 -11.44 4.32 -0.05
C GLY A 105 -10.84 3.27 0.87
N ALA A 106 -10.98 3.45 2.18
CA ALA A 106 -10.51 2.50 3.18
C ALA A 106 -11.31 1.18 3.15
N LEU A 107 -12.63 1.25 2.98
CA LEU A 107 -13.49 0.07 2.83
C LEU A 107 -13.14 -0.73 1.58
N LEU A 108 -12.96 -0.06 0.44
CA LEU A 108 -12.54 -0.70 -0.81
C LEU A 108 -11.19 -1.39 -0.63
N LEU A 109 -10.21 -0.71 -0.04
CA LEU A 109 -8.87 -1.27 0.20
C LEU A 109 -8.93 -2.52 1.10
N ARG A 110 -9.77 -2.51 2.14
CA ARG A 110 -10.00 -3.68 3.00
C ARG A 110 -10.64 -4.84 2.21
N GLY A 111 -11.63 -4.55 1.35
CA GLY A 111 -12.26 -5.55 0.49
C GLY A 111 -11.28 -6.23 -0.47
N MET A 112 -10.26 -5.51 -0.95
CA MET A 112 -9.25 -6.03 -1.87
C MET A 112 -8.27 -7.02 -1.24
N GLN A 113 -8.17 -7.12 0.08
CA GLN A 113 -7.11 -7.89 0.74
C GLN A 113 -7.05 -9.36 0.29
N SER A 114 -8.20 -10.00 0.05
CA SER A 114 -8.25 -11.39 -0.41
C SER A 114 -7.68 -11.54 -1.83
N ALA A 115 -8.10 -10.66 -2.75
CA ALA A 115 -7.60 -10.61 -4.12
C ALA A 115 -6.09 -10.35 -4.17
N VAL A 116 -5.60 -9.42 -3.35
CA VAL A 116 -4.16 -9.10 -3.25
C VAL A 116 -3.38 -10.30 -2.69
N ARG A 117 -3.87 -10.98 -1.65
CA ARG A 117 -3.22 -12.20 -1.15
C ARG A 117 -3.20 -13.31 -2.19
N LYS A 118 -4.27 -13.48 -2.96
CA LYS A 118 -4.37 -14.48 -4.02
C LYS A 118 -3.43 -14.17 -5.19
N SER A 119 -3.29 -12.91 -5.59
CA SER A 119 -2.35 -12.51 -6.64
C SER A 119 -0.90 -12.79 -6.24
N GLN A 120 -0.51 -12.45 -5.00
CA GLN A 120 0.82 -12.76 -4.47
C GLN A 120 1.10 -14.27 -4.41
N ARG A 121 0.11 -15.07 -3.97
CA ARG A 121 0.24 -16.53 -3.94
C ARG A 121 0.40 -17.13 -5.34
N THR A 122 -0.36 -16.62 -6.31
CA THR A 122 -0.34 -17.09 -7.70
C THR A 122 0.98 -16.74 -8.38
N LEU A 123 1.51 -15.53 -8.17
CA LEU A 123 2.80 -15.11 -8.69
C LEU A 123 3.95 -16.04 -8.23
N LEU A 124 3.88 -16.51 -6.99
CA LEU A 124 4.92 -17.33 -6.35
C LEU A 124 4.53 -18.82 -6.23
N LEU A 125 3.57 -19.28 -7.05
CA LEU A 125 3.00 -20.62 -6.95
C LEU A 125 4.06 -21.74 -7.06
N HIS A 126 5.06 -21.53 -7.91
CA HIS A 126 6.14 -22.50 -8.18
C HIS A 126 7.29 -22.46 -7.18
N LEU A 127 7.25 -21.57 -6.18
CA LEU A 127 8.27 -21.47 -5.14
C LEU A 127 7.73 -22.06 -3.83
N SER A 128 8.56 -22.85 -3.15
CA SER A 128 8.35 -23.28 -1.77
C SER A 128 8.39 -22.09 -0.80
N GLY A 129 7.98 -22.33 0.45
CA GLY A 129 7.98 -21.28 1.49
C GLY A 129 9.35 -20.63 1.70
N GLU A 130 10.42 -21.42 1.69
CA GLU A 130 11.79 -20.91 1.87
C GLU A 130 12.30 -20.20 0.61
N GLU A 131 12.06 -20.75 -0.58
CA GLU A 131 12.42 -20.10 -1.84
C GLU A 131 11.73 -18.74 -1.99
N ARG A 132 10.48 -18.60 -1.53
CA ARG A 132 9.77 -17.30 -1.51
C ARG A 132 10.49 -16.27 -0.65
N LYS A 133 10.94 -16.65 0.54
CA LYS A 133 11.68 -15.76 1.44
C LYS A 133 13.02 -15.33 0.81
N VAL A 134 13.74 -16.29 0.23
CA VAL A 134 15.00 -16.02 -0.48
C VAL A 134 14.78 -15.11 -1.68
N PHE A 135 13.75 -15.38 -2.48
CA PHE A 135 13.41 -14.58 -3.66
C PHE A 135 13.11 -13.13 -3.31
N VAL A 136 12.25 -12.88 -2.31
CA VAL A 136 11.95 -11.51 -1.86
C VAL A 136 13.19 -10.82 -1.30
N ARG A 137 14.04 -11.52 -0.55
CA ARG A 137 15.32 -10.98 -0.07
C ARG A 137 16.23 -10.56 -1.22
N LEU A 138 16.40 -11.41 -2.23
CA LEU A 138 17.25 -11.11 -3.38
C LEU A 138 16.69 -9.96 -4.22
N LEU A 139 15.37 -9.87 -4.39
CA LEU A 139 14.75 -8.72 -5.08
C LEU A 139 15.01 -7.41 -4.35
N ARG A 140 14.89 -7.38 -3.02
CA ARG A 140 15.21 -6.20 -2.22
C ARG A 140 16.67 -5.78 -2.43
N GLN A 141 17.58 -6.76 -2.45
CA GLN A 141 19.01 -6.54 -2.66
C GLN A 141 19.30 -5.96 -4.06
N VAL A 142 18.59 -6.43 -5.08
CA VAL A 142 18.71 -5.92 -6.45
C VAL A 142 18.26 -4.46 -6.55
N ILE A 143 17.20 -4.07 -5.83
CA ILE A 143 16.71 -2.68 -5.83
C ILE A 143 17.37 -1.78 -4.77
N GLY A 144 18.26 -2.32 -3.94
CA GLY A 144 19.06 -1.57 -2.97
C GLY A 144 18.31 -1.01 -1.76
N VAL A 145 17.15 -1.58 -1.41
CA VAL A 145 16.27 -1.04 -0.34
C VAL A 145 16.61 -1.55 1.06
N GLU A 146 17.64 -2.39 1.22
CA GLU A 146 18.08 -2.93 2.52
C GLU A 146 18.46 -1.82 3.50
N GLU A 147 19.14 -0.78 3.04
CA GLU A 147 19.57 0.34 3.89
C GLU A 147 18.38 1.22 4.31
N GLU A 148 17.39 1.39 3.43
CA GLU A 148 16.12 2.07 3.76
C GLU A 148 15.33 1.30 4.82
N LEU A 149 15.26 -0.03 4.70
CA LEU A 149 14.60 -0.90 5.69
C LEU A 149 15.30 -0.87 7.05
N LYS A 150 16.65 -0.85 7.08
CA LYS A 150 17.42 -0.67 8.32
C LYS A 150 17.19 0.70 8.95
N GLY A 151 17.04 1.75 8.13
CA GLY A 151 16.74 3.11 8.58
C GLY A 151 15.35 3.26 9.21
N LEU A 152 14.35 2.54 8.70
CA LEU A 152 12.97 2.56 9.22
C LEU A 152 12.81 1.91 10.61
N ASN A 153 13.68 0.94 10.95
CA ASN A 153 13.72 0.33 12.29
C ASN A 153 14.43 1.19 13.35
N ARG A 154 14.97 2.37 12.97
CA ARG A 154 15.50 3.33 13.94
C ARG A 154 14.34 4.13 14.55
N PRO A 155 14.27 4.29 15.88
CA PRO A 155 13.22 5.10 16.50
C PRO A 155 13.29 6.52 15.95
N ARG A 156 12.21 6.97 15.29
CA ARG A 156 12.12 8.36 14.78
C ARG A 156 12.12 9.32 15.97
N LYS A 157 13.24 10.04 16.19
CA LYS A 157 13.28 11.19 17.10
C LYS A 157 12.24 12.22 16.62
N GLY A 158 11.20 12.46 17.41
CA GLY A 158 10.25 13.57 17.23
C GLY A 158 8.86 13.24 16.68
N ALA A 159 8.54 11.98 16.40
CA ALA A 159 7.21 11.61 15.89
C ALA A 159 6.19 11.44 17.04
N ARG A 160 5.65 12.53 17.58
CA ARG A 160 4.40 12.50 18.34
C ARG A 160 3.24 12.33 17.36
N PHE A 161 3.03 11.11 16.85
CA PHE A 161 1.74 10.77 16.24
C PHE A 161 0.85 10.23 17.34
N ALA A 162 -0.32 10.86 17.52
CA ALA A 162 -1.35 10.39 18.42
C ALA A 162 -1.71 8.94 18.04
N THR A 163 -1.26 8.00 18.85
CA THR A 163 -1.67 6.61 18.80
C THR A 163 -3.06 6.51 19.39
N GLU A 164 -4.07 6.91 18.62
CA GLU A 164 -5.43 6.45 18.85
C GLU A 164 -5.89 5.75 17.57
N ARG A 165 -5.94 4.42 17.64
CA ARG A 165 -6.57 3.59 16.62
C ARG A 165 -8.02 4.07 16.49
N PRO A 166 -8.53 4.37 15.28
CA PRO A 166 -9.92 4.79 15.08
C PRO A 166 -10.94 3.79 15.66
N ASP A 167 -10.53 2.53 15.80
CA ASP A 167 -11.38 1.44 16.25
C ASP A 167 -11.52 1.33 17.78
N GLU A 168 -10.68 2.01 18.58
CA GLU A 168 -10.78 1.97 20.06
C GLU A 168 -11.64 3.12 20.66
N ALA A 169 -11.76 4.25 19.97
CA ALA A 169 -12.51 5.41 20.48
C ALA A 169 -14.05 5.24 20.40
N ALA A 170 -14.54 4.38 19.50
CA ALA A 170 -15.97 4.12 19.35
C ALA A 170 -16.54 3.22 20.47
N ALA A 171 -15.73 2.31 21.03
CA ALA A 171 -16.16 1.40 22.08
C ALA A 171 -16.31 2.09 23.46
N ALA A 172 -15.62 3.22 23.68
CA ALA A 172 -15.63 3.92 24.97
C ALA A 172 -16.82 4.87 25.18
N ARG A 173 -17.65 5.13 24.15
CA ARG A 173 -18.77 6.10 24.23
C ARG A 173 -20.16 5.48 24.44
N ALA A 174 -20.25 4.16 24.57
CA ALA A 174 -21.53 3.44 24.67
C ALA A 174 -21.76 2.72 26.02
N ALA A 175 -21.25 3.26 27.14
CA ALA A 175 -21.64 2.81 28.47
C ALA A 175 -22.80 3.68 29.01
N PRO A 176 -23.94 3.12 29.44
CA PRO A 176 -25.04 3.90 29.98
C PRO A 176 -24.65 4.51 31.33
N ARG A 177 -24.85 5.82 31.49
CA ARG A 177 -24.72 6.53 32.77
C ARG A 177 -25.79 6.00 33.72
N ALA A 178 -25.38 5.23 34.72
CA ALA A 178 -26.24 4.85 35.84
C ALA A 178 -26.75 6.13 36.54
N SER A 179 -28.07 6.28 36.58
CA SER A 179 -28.78 7.34 37.27
C SER A 179 -28.54 7.27 38.78
N ARG A 180 -27.97 8.33 39.35
CA ARG A 180 -27.98 8.57 40.80
C ARG A 180 -29.43 8.81 41.24
N SER A 181 -30.03 7.83 41.92
CA SER A 181 -31.24 8.03 42.72
C SER A 181 -30.83 8.34 44.16
N ARG A 182 -31.00 9.61 44.55
CA ARG A 182 -31.12 10.05 45.94
C ARG A 182 -32.23 9.25 46.64
N ARG A 183 -31.95 8.71 47.82
CA ARG A 183 -32.93 8.67 48.92
C ARG A 183 -32.22 9.08 50.22
N GLN A 184 -32.69 10.19 50.76
CA GLN A 184 -32.59 10.55 52.18
C GLN A 184 -33.66 9.79 52.97
N ALA A 185 -33.47 9.80 54.29
CA ALA A 185 -34.46 9.66 55.38
C ALA A 185 -34.50 8.30 56.08
N GLY A 186 -34.23 8.35 57.39
CA GLY A 186 -34.38 7.28 58.37
C GLY A 186 -33.20 7.21 59.31
#